data_AF-A0A1G7WWJ0-F1
#
_entry.id   AF-A0A1G7WWJ0-F1
#
_cell.length_a   1.000
_cell.length_b   1.000
_cell.length_c   1.000
_cell.angle_alpha   90.00
_cell.angle_beta   90.00
_cell.angle_gamma   90.00
#
_symmetry.space_group_name_H-M   'P 1'
#
loop_
_entity.id
_entity.type
_entity.pdbx_description
1 polymer ?
#
loop_
_entity_poly.entity_id
_entity_poly.type
_entity_poly.pdbx_seq_one_letter_code
_entity_poly.pdbx_strand_id
1 'polypeptide(L)' 'MKIFKVCHACDRIIGEIELNDLTGNNSDPIMDIIGNVAYALCTDCLHDMETKPRNVYH' A
#
# COMPACT_ATOMS: atom_id res chain seq x y z
N MET A 1 -17.14 6.02 5.82
CA MET A 1 -16.72 4.61 5.94
C MET A 1 -15.21 4.61 6.12
N LYS A 2 -14.68 3.85 7.08
CA LYS A 2 -13.24 3.75 7.34
C LYS A 2 -12.64 2.61 6.53
N ILE A 3 -11.48 2.86 5.93
CA ILE A 3 -10.71 1.90 5.13
C ILE A 3 -9.37 1.70 5.80
N PHE A 4 -8.96 0.45 5.96
CA PHE A 4 -7.66 0.12 6.50
C PHE A 4 -6.61 0.07 5.41
N LYS A 5 -5.50 0.77 5.58
CA LYS A 5 -4.34 0.66 4.71
C LYS A 5 -3.47 -0.49 5.21
N VAL A 6 -3.30 -1.52 4.39
CA VAL A 6 -2.56 -2.73 4.74
C VAL A 6 -1.39 -2.92 3.77
N CYS A 7 -0.24 -3.33 4.31
CA CYS A 7 0.90 -3.68 3.49
C CYS A 7 0.63 -4.97 2.71
N HIS A 8 0.72 -4.93 1.39
CA HIS A 8 0.53 -6.11 0.53
C HIS A 8 1.62 -7.17 0.72
N ALA A 9 2.81 -6.80 1.21
CA ALA A 9 3.94 -7.71 1.31
C ALA A 9 4.06 -8.41 2.68
N CYS A 10 3.55 -7.79 3.75
CA CYS A 10 3.72 -8.29 5.12
C CYS A 10 2.43 -8.24 5.97
N ASP A 11 1.30 -7.91 5.36
CA ASP A 11 -0.04 -7.83 5.97
C ASP A 11 -0.16 -6.90 7.18
N ARG A 12 0.85 -6.05 7.41
CA ARG A 12 0.85 -5.07 8.50
C ARG A 12 -0.12 -3.93 8.19
N ILE A 13 -0.95 -3.57 9.15
CA ILE A 13 -1.75 -2.34 9.08
C ILE A 13 -0.79 -1.14 9.18
N ILE A 14 -0.80 -0.29 8.16
CA ILE A 14 0.08 0.88 8.03
C ILE A 14 -0.67 2.20 8.12
N GLY A 15 -2.00 2.18 8.16
CA GLY A 15 -2.80 3.37 8.36
C GLY A 15 -4.29 3.13 8.25
N GLU A 16 -5.04 4.20 8.39
CA GLU A 16 -6.49 4.26 8.23
C GLU A 16 -6.80 5.49 7.36
N ILE A 17 -7.74 5.33 6.43
CA ILE A 17 -8.17 6.37 5.50
C ILE A 17 -9.69 6.47 5.60
N GLU A 18 -10.23 7.69 5.62
CA GLU A 18 -11.66 7.85 5.40
C GLU A 18 -11.99 7.71 3.91
N LEU A 19 -13.05 6.97 3.56
CA LEU A 19 -13.50 6.80 2.17
C LEU A 19 -13.62 8.13 1.42
N ASN A 20 -13.97 9.23 2.11
CA ASN A 20 -14.10 10.56 1.54
C ASN A 20 -12.74 11.18 1.12
N ASP A 21 -11.64 10.72 1.73
CA ASP A 21 -10.29 11.20 1.48
C ASP A 21 -9.61 10.47 0.31
N LEU A 22 -10.19 9.37 -0.19
CA LEU A 22 -9.68 8.66 -1.38
C LEU A 22 -9.79 9.49 -2.67
N THR A 23 -10.75 10.42 -2.73
CA THR A 23 -10.87 11.41 -3.81
C THR A 23 -9.96 12.63 -3.61
N GLY A 24 -9.31 12.73 -2.45
CA GLY A 24 -8.34 13.77 -2.14
C GLY A 24 -7.00 13.47 -2.80
N ASN A 25 -6.41 14.49 -3.42
CA ASN A 25 -5.19 14.46 -4.24
C ASN A 25 -3.89 14.04 -3.49
N ASN A 26 -3.99 13.40 -2.32
CA ASN A 26 -2.91 13.07 -1.38
C ASN A 26 -2.89 11.57 -1.02
N SER A 27 -3.50 10.69 -1.82
CA SER A 27 -3.39 9.26 -1.56
C SER A 27 -2.01 8.76 -2.00
N ASP A 28 -1.21 8.30 -1.03
CA ASP A 28 -0.08 7.41 -1.28
C ASP A 28 -0.47 6.35 -2.32
N PRO A 29 0.45 5.85 -3.16
CA PRO A 29 0.10 4.88 -4.20
C PRO A 29 -0.59 3.65 -3.59
N ILE A 30 -1.92 3.60 -3.75
CA ILE A 30 -2.76 2.45 -3.41
C ILE A 30 -2.69 1.51 -4.61
N MET A 31 -2.23 0.29 -4.37
CA MET A 31 -2.12 -0.72 -5.42
C MET A 31 -3.47 -1.36 -5.74
N ASP A 32 -4.30 -1.59 -4.70
CA ASP A 32 -5.61 -2.21 -4.84
C ASP A 32 -6.55 -1.86 -3.67
N ILE A 33 -7.87 -1.97 -3.86
CA ILE A 33 -8.88 -1.81 -2.82
C ILE A 33 -9.88 -2.97 -2.88
N ILE A 34 -9.97 -3.77 -1.82
CA ILE A 34 -10.90 -4.89 -1.69
C ILE A 34 -11.80 -4.65 -0.47
N GLY A 35 -13.07 -4.33 -0.70
CA GLY A 35 -14.02 -4.01 0.38
C GLY A 35 -13.60 -2.76 1.15
N ASN A 36 -13.29 -2.92 2.44
CA ASN A 36 -12.82 -1.86 3.33
C ASN A 36 -11.31 -1.91 3.60
N VAL A 37 -10.54 -2.57 2.73
CA VAL A 37 -9.08 -2.69 2.83
C VAL A 37 -8.43 -2.11 1.58
N ALA A 38 -7.52 -1.16 1.77
CA ALA A 38 -6.66 -0.61 0.73
C ALA A 38 -5.25 -1.18 0.88
N TYR A 39 -4.73 -1.81 -0.17
CA TYR A 39 -3.41 -2.40 -0.20
C TYR A 39 -2.38 -1.41 -0.73
N ALA A 40 -1.26 -1.29 -0.03
CA ALA A 40 -0.11 -0.48 -0.42
C ALA A 40 1.18 -1.17 0.07
N LEU A 41 2.36 -0.59 -0.17
CA LEU A 41 3.60 -1.06 0.44
C LEU A 41 3.96 -0.20 1.65
N CYS A 42 4.40 -0.83 2.74
CA CYS A 42 5.04 -0.12 3.83
C CYS A 42 6.46 0.32 3.43
N THR A 43 7.01 1.31 4.12
CA THR A 43 8.38 1.81 3.86
C THR A 43 9.42 0.70 3.94
N ASP A 44 9.26 -0.23 4.87
CA ASP A 44 10.21 -1.33 5.07
C ASP A 44 10.21 -2.28 3.87
N CYS A 45 9.03 -2.73 3.44
CA CYS A 45 8.89 -3.62 2.28
C CYS A 45 9.22 -2.91 0.96
N LEU A 46 8.93 -1.62 0.84
CA LEU A 46 9.34 -0.82 -0.31
C LEU A 46 10.87 -0.77 -0.41
N HIS A 47 11.55 -0.47 0.70
CA HIS A 47 13.00 -0.43 0.75
C HIS A 47 13.64 -1.79 0.47
N ASP A 48 13.06 -2.88 1.00
CA ASP A 48 13.51 -4.25 0.70
C ASP A 48 13.33 -4.62 -0.79
N MET A 49 12.29 -4.09 -1.45
CA MET A 49 12.06 -4.30 -2.88
C MET A 49 12.98 -3.44 -3.75
N GLU A 50 13.31 -2.23 -3.33
CA GLU A 50 14.26 -1.35 -4.03
C GLU A 50 15.70 -1.86 -3.92
N THR A 51 16.05 -2.44 -2.77
CA THR A 51 17.40 -2.97 -2.50
C THR A 51 17.66 -4.35 -3.09
N LYS A 52 16.61 -5.09 -3.46
CA LYS A 52 16.74 -6.29 -4.28
C LYS A 52 16.69 -5.89 -5.76
N PRO A 53 17.81 -5.88 -6.50
CA PRO A 53 17.74 -5.70 -7.93
C PRO A 53 16.79 -6.77 -8.47
N ARG A 54 15.76 -6.33 -9.21
CA ARG A 54 14.96 -7.25 -10.02
C ARG A 54 15.97 -8.05 -10.82
N ASN A 55 16.13 -9.33 -10.51
CA ASN A 55 16.82 -10.26 -11.39
C ASN A 55 15.96 -10.30 -12.65
N VAL A 56 16.27 -9.40 -13.59
CA VAL A 56 15.72 -9.41 -14.93
C VAL A 56 16.29 -10.68 -15.54
N TYR A 57 15.47 -11.73 -15.59
CA TYR A 57 15.78 -12.89 -16.41
C TYR A 57 15.80 -12.40 -17.86
N HIS A 58 17.01 -12.30 -18.41
CA HIS A 58 17.29 -12.04 -19.82
C HIS A 58 16.92 -13.24 -20.69
#